data_AF-A0A4R4Y936-F1
#
_entry.id   AF-A0A4R4Y936-F1
#
_cell.length_a   1.000
_cell.length_b   1.000
_cell.length_c   1.000
_cell.angle_alpha   90.00
_cell.angle_beta   90.00
_cell.angle_gamma   90.00
#
_symmetry.space_group_name_H-M   'P 1'
#
loop_
_entity.id
_entity.type
_entity.pdbx_description
1 polymer ?
#
loop_
_entity_poly.entity_id
_entity_poly.type
_entity_poly.pdbx_seq_one_letter_code
_entity_poly.pdbx_strand_id
1 'polypeptide(L)'
;MAPRDARRGWLSSAALLAATVMGCSSPAADPTGDRFTALPDICGLVSPATIHAFVGERARTDPFDIEDTGSCTWIHRNRDVDTENTKPFERVLSLNVVVHRTVGTASGSDTAKLHQRMQSDDMPGALTDEPGIGDGAMLYALDGQSDAIITADNLYLWITYSGRDFNPVGEPVSISRQQATEVAILTAREITQRLERLPR
;
A
#
# COMPACT_ATOMS: atom_id res chain seq x y z
N MET A 1 -11.89 52.14 74.85
CA MET A 1 -11.78 50.76 75.37
C MET A 1 -11.05 49.95 74.31
N ALA A 2 -9.96 49.31 74.74
CA ALA A 2 -8.81 48.67 74.08
C ALA A 2 -9.08 47.65 72.92
N PRO A 3 -8.05 47.15 72.18
CA PRO A 3 -6.71 47.71 71.89
C PRO A 3 -6.09 47.37 70.49
N ARG A 4 -4.90 47.94 70.25
CA ARG A 4 -3.65 47.29 69.78
C ARG A 4 -3.31 47.12 68.28
N ASP A 5 -2.09 47.60 68.03
CA ASP A 5 -0.99 46.98 67.29
C ASP A 5 -0.90 47.12 65.77
N ALA A 6 -0.20 48.20 65.42
CA ALA A 6 0.67 48.27 64.25
C ALA A 6 1.76 47.19 64.31
N ARG A 7 1.89 46.36 63.27
CA ARG A 7 3.17 45.73 62.86
C ARG A 7 3.20 45.43 61.36
N ARG A 8 4.33 45.84 60.75
CA ARG A 8 5.05 45.19 59.62
C ARG A 8 4.21 44.97 58.36
N GLY A 9 4.32 45.77 57.31
CA GLY A 9 5.56 46.10 56.60
C GLY A 9 6.08 44.87 55.88
N TRP A 10 5.54 44.56 54.70
CA TRP A 10 6.09 43.62 53.70
C TRP A 10 5.91 44.23 52.30
N LEU A 11 7.04 44.64 51.75
CA LEU A 11 7.49 44.61 50.34
C LEU A 11 6.42 44.55 49.25
N SER A 12 6.35 45.65 48.49
CA SER A 12 5.93 45.67 47.10
C SER A 12 6.72 44.66 46.26
N SER A 13 6.01 43.88 45.44
CA SER A 13 6.52 43.37 44.16
C SER A 13 5.32 43.00 43.28
N ALA A 14 4.83 43.98 42.54
CA ALA A 14 4.13 43.74 41.30
C ALA A 14 5.20 43.56 40.21
N ALA A 15 5.27 42.38 39.60
CA ALA A 15 5.95 42.20 38.32
C ALA A 15 5.46 40.93 37.60
N LEU A 16 4.57 41.17 36.64
CA LEU A 16 4.55 40.59 35.29
C LEU A 16 4.68 39.07 35.12
N LEU A 17 3.52 38.47 34.81
CA LEU A 17 3.28 37.65 33.63
C LEU A 17 4.52 37.34 32.76
N ALA A 18 4.99 36.10 32.84
CA ALA A 18 5.63 35.42 31.72
C ALA A 18 5.30 33.93 31.84
N ALA A 19 4.08 33.56 31.44
CA ALA A 19 3.77 32.17 31.10
C ALA A 19 4.53 31.86 29.80
N THR A 20 5.78 31.43 29.91
CA THR A 20 6.45 30.76 28.81
C THR A 20 5.76 29.42 28.63
N VAL A 21 4.75 29.41 27.75
CA VAL A 21 4.34 28.19 27.06
C VAL A 21 5.57 27.78 26.26
N MET A 22 6.42 26.95 26.85
CA MET A 22 7.33 26.11 26.09
C MET A 22 6.44 25.14 25.32
N GLY A 23 5.85 25.62 24.23
CA GLY A 23 5.46 24.75 23.14
C GLY A 23 6.77 24.19 22.62
N CYS A 24 7.11 22.98 23.06
CA CYS A 24 8.04 22.15 22.30
C CYS A 24 7.38 21.93 20.94
N SER A 25 7.64 22.84 20.01
CA SER A 25 7.64 22.52 18.60
C SER A 25 8.65 21.39 18.46
N SER A 26 8.16 20.16 18.45
CA SER A 26 8.95 19.04 17.93
C SER A 26 9.52 19.51 16.60
N PRO A 27 10.83 19.31 16.33
CA PRO A 27 11.34 19.58 15.00
C PRO A 27 10.43 18.83 14.02
N ALA A 28 9.89 19.55 13.04
CA ALA A 28 9.20 18.91 11.93
C ALA A 28 10.12 17.79 11.45
N ALA A 29 9.59 16.57 11.41
CA ALA A 29 10.30 15.44 10.87
C ALA A 29 10.84 15.86 9.51
N ASP A 30 12.14 15.74 9.36
CA ASP A 30 12.83 16.18 8.16
C ASP A 30 12.21 15.44 6.96
N PRO A 31 11.69 16.14 5.93
CA PRO A 31 11.17 15.49 4.72
C PRO A 31 12.22 14.66 3.96
N THR A 32 13.47 14.62 4.44
CA THR A 32 14.58 13.79 3.95
C THR A 32 14.50 12.32 4.42
N GLY A 33 13.54 11.94 5.27
CA GLY A 33 13.39 10.58 5.77
C GLY A 33 12.68 9.61 4.83
N ASP A 34 11.93 10.10 3.84
CA ASP A 34 11.22 9.28 2.87
C ASP A 34 12.16 8.80 1.78
N ARG A 35 12.21 7.49 1.55
CA ARG A 35 13.00 6.92 0.47
C ARG A 35 12.44 7.30 -0.90
N PHE A 36 11.12 7.26 -1.05
CA PHE A 36 10.47 7.55 -2.32
C PHE A 36 9.87 8.96 -2.29
N THR A 37 10.46 9.88 -3.04
CA THR A 37 9.96 11.27 -3.17
C THR A 37 8.89 11.42 -4.26
N ALA A 38 8.72 10.40 -5.10
CA ALA A 38 7.75 10.33 -6.19
C ALA A 38 7.35 8.87 -6.43
N LEU A 39 6.27 8.65 -7.18
CA LEU A 39 5.89 7.31 -7.61
C LEU A 39 6.99 6.67 -8.48
N PRO A 40 7.40 5.42 -8.19
CA PRO A 40 8.25 4.66 -9.10
C PRO A 40 7.49 4.33 -10.39
N ASP A 41 8.20 3.84 -11.42
CA ASP A 41 7.57 3.24 -12.60
C ASP A 41 6.77 1.99 -12.18
N ILE A 42 5.48 2.17 -11.93
CA ILE A 42 4.57 1.14 -11.40
C ILE A 42 4.49 -0.06 -12.35
N CYS A 43 4.38 0.19 -13.65
CA CYS A 43 4.31 -0.89 -14.63
C CYS A 43 5.65 -1.63 -14.72
N GLY A 44 6.77 -0.95 -14.51
CA GLY A 44 8.11 -1.55 -14.43
C GLY A 44 8.36 -2.41 -13.18
N LEU A 45 7.50 -2.34 -12.16
CA LEU A 45 7.62 -3.15 -10.94
C LEU A 45 7.26 -4.63 -11.15
N VAL A 46 6.62 -4.98 -12.25
CA VAL A 46 6.32 -6.38 -12.61
C VAL A 46 7.02 -6.73 -13.92
N SER A 47 7.80 -7.82 -13.95
CA SER A 47 8.49 -8.18 -15.18
C SER A 47 7.52 -8.57 -16.30
N PRO A 48 7.88 -8.32 -17.57
CA PRO A 48 7.18 -8.92 -18.70
C PRO A 48 7.07 -10.44 -18.60
N ALA A 49 8.08 -11.12 -18.02
CA ALA A 49 8.06 -12.57 -17.82
C ALA A 49 6.93 -13.00 -16.86
N THR A 50 6.75 -12.30 -15.74
CA THR A 50 5.66 -12.53 -14.78
C THR A 50 4.30 -12.23 -15.40
N ILE A 51 4.18 -11.13 -16.16
CA ILE A 51 2.95 -10.81 -16.90
C ILE A 51 2.61 -11.90 -17.91
N HIS A 52 3.58 -12.38 -18.69
CA HIS A 52 3.38 -13.46 -19.64
C HIS A 52 2.97 -14.77 -18.96
N ALA A 53 3.59 -15.10 -17.82
CA ALA A 53 3.32 -16.33 -17.08
C ALA A 53 1.91 -16.36 -16.48
N PHE A 54 1.42 -15.23 -15.94
CA PHE A 54 0.18 -15.21 -15.17
C PHE A 54 -1.01 -14.55 -15.87
N VAL A 55 -0.76 -13.55 -16.72
CA VAL A 55 -1.80 -12.85 -17.48
C VAL A 55 -1.87 -13.38 -18.90
N GLY A 56 -0.72 -13.52 -19.57
CA GLY A 56 -0.58 -14.04 -20.93
C GLY A 56 0.22 -13.11 -21.85
N GLU A 57 0.73 -13.67 -22.95
CA GLU A 57 1.66 -12.98 -23.87
C GLU A 57 1.09 -11.72 -24.55
N ARG A 58 -0.24 -11.60 -24.66
CA ARG A 58 -0.91 -10.45 -25.28
C ARG A 58 -1.70 -9.63 -24.26
N ALA A 59 -1.18 -9.52 -23.05
CA ALA A 59 -1.75 -8.65 -22.03
C ALA A 59 -1.71 -7.19 -22.51
N ARG A 60 -2.87 -6.52 -22.49
CA ARG A 60 -2.95 -5.07 -22.66
C ARG A 60 -2.60 -4.43 -21.33
N THR A 61 -1.80 -3.37 -21.38
CA THR A 61 -1.39 -2.60 -20.19
C THR A 61 -2.18 -1.29 -20.16
N ASP A 62 -2.72 -0.95 -19.01
CA ASP A 62 -3.48 0.28 -18.76
C ASP A 62 -2.87 1.01 -17.56
N PRO A 63 -1.94 1.95 -17.79
CA PRO A 63 -1.32 2.75 -16.74
C PRO A 63 -2.17 3.97 -16.38
N PHE A 64 -2.13 4.34 -15.11
CA PHE A 64 -2.74 5.57 -14.59
C PHE A 64 -1.88 6.13 -13.46
N ASP A 65 -1.62 7.43 -13.46
CA ASP A 65 -0.88 8.10 -12.40
C ASP A 65 -1.38 9.53 -12.18
N ILE A 66 -1.54 9.91 -10.90
CA ILE A 66 -1.84 11.25 -10.44
C ILE A 66 -1.02 11.52 -9.18
N GLU A 67 -0.02 12.38 -9.31
CA GLU A 67 0.83 12.86 -8.22
C GLU A 67 1.43 11.74 -7.35
N ASP A 68 0.76 11.41 -6.25
CA ASP A 68 1.19 10.45 -5.24
C ASP A 68 0.44 9.11 -5.31
N THR A 69 -0.50 8.94 -6.24
CA THR A 69 -1.23 7.69 -6.47
C THR A 69 -1.13 7.26 -7.92
N GLY A 70 -0.92 5.97 -8.15
CA GLY A 70 -0.99 5.41 -9.49
C GLY A 70 -1.40 3.95 -9.50
N SER A 71 -1.71 3.46 -10.68
CA SER A 71 -2.01 2.06 -10.91
C SER A 71 -1.49 1.60 -12.26
N CYS A 72 -1.27 0.30 -12.37
CA CYS A 72 -1.00 -0.36 -13.63
C CYS A 72 -1.81 -1.65 -13.68
N THR A 73 -2.59 -1.82 -14.74
CA THR A 73 -3.40 -3.02 -14.94
C THR A 73 -3.01 -3.74 -16.22
N TRP A 74 -2.80 -5.06 -16.11
CA TRP A 74 -2.55 -5.97 -17.21
C TRP A 74 -3.76 -6.88 -17.40
N ILE A 75 -4.32 -6.88 -18.61
CA ILE A 75 -5.53 -7.64 -18.95
C ILE A 75 -5.27 -8.46 -20.20
N HIS A 76 -5.49 -9.77 -20.10
CA HIS A 76 -5.57 -10.62 -21.28
C HIS A 76 -6.89 -11.37 -21.31
N ARG A 77 -7.57 -11.25 -22.45
CA ARG A 77 -8.80 -11.98 -22.77
C ARG A 77 -8.52 -12.79 -24.02
N ASN A 78 -8.62 -14.10 -23.89
CA ASN A 78 -8.48 -15.01 -25.00
C ASN A 78 -9.84 -15.66 -25.28
N ARG A 79 -10.78 -14.87 -25.82
CA ARG A 79 -12.16 -15.31 -26.10
C ARG A 79 -12.34 -15.89 -27.51
N ASP A 80 -11.41 -15.58 -28.42
CA ASP A 80 -11.57 -15.79 -29.86
C ASP A 80 -10.71 -16.96 -30.39
N VAL A 81 -10.39 -17.97 -29.59
CA VAL A 81 -9.51 -19.04 -30.07
C VAL A 81 -10.26 -20.05 -30.92
N ASP A 82 -10.17 -19.82 -32.22
CA ASP A 82 -10.55 -20.70 -33.33
C ASP A 82 -9.59 -21.90 -33.52
N THR A 83 -8.81 -22.27 -32.49
CA THR A 83 -7.88 -23.40 -32.53
C THR A 83 -8.27 -24.43 -31.46
N GLU A 84 -8.55 -25.65 -31.89
CA GLU A 84 -9.09 -26.80 -31.12
C GLU A 84 -8.44 -27.10 -29.75
N ASN A 85 -7.32 -26.45 -29.39
CA ASN A 85 -6.47 -26.81 -28.25
C ASN A 85 -6.28 -25.72 -27.17
N THR A 86 -6.87 -24.51 -27.29
CA THR A 86 -6.73 -23.48 -26.24
C THR A 86 -8.09 -23.13 -25.64
N LYS A 87 -8.25 -23.40 -24.34
CA LYS A 87 -9.47 -23.05 -23.61
C LYS A 87 -9.57 -21.52 -23.48
N PRO A 88 -10.74 -20.92 -23.70
CA PRO A 88 -10.90 -19.49 -23.53
C PRO A 88 -10.70 -19.09 -22.06
N PHE A 89 -10.16 -17.90 -21.85
CA PHE A 89 -9.89 -17.39 -20.50
C PHE A 89 -9.84 -15.87 -20.42
N GLU A 90 -9.93 -15.35 -19.20
CA GLU A 90 -9.67 -13.97 -18.84
C GLU A 90 -8.75 -13.93 -17.60
N ARG A 91 -7.70 -13.12 -17.65
CA ARG A 91 -6.78 -12.84 -16.54
C ARG A 91 -6.59 -11.34 -16.41
N VAL A 92 -6.60 -10.87 -15.17
CA VAL A 92 -6.36 -9.47 -14.81
C VAL A 92 -5.39 -9.43 -13.65
N LEU A 93 -4.31 -8.66 -13.79
CA LEU A 93 -3.43 -8.28 -12.70
C LEU A 93 -3.47 -6.75 -12.59
N SER A 94 -3.76 -6.23 -11.41
CA SER A 94 -3.75 -4.81 -11.12
C SER A 94 -2.80 -4.54 -9.97
N LEU A 95 -2.00 -3.50 -10.10
CA LEU A 95 -1.14 -2.96 -9.05
C LEU A 95 -1.55 -1.52 -8.79
N ASN A 96 -1.99 -1.21 -7.58
CA ASN A 96 -2.26 0.14 -7.11
C ASN A 96 -1.15 0.54 -6.13
N VAL A 97 -0.64 1.77 -6.26
CA VAL A 97 0.46 2.28 -5.45
C VAL A 97 0.11 3.66 -4.94
N VAL A 98 0.38 3.91 -3.66
CA VAL A 98 0.32 5.24 -3.04
C VAL A 98 1.66 5.52 -2.39
N VAL A 99 2.28 6.65 -2.72
CA VAL A 99 3.44 7.17 -2.01
C VAL A 99 2.99 8.13 -0.92
N HIS A 100 3.35 7.83 0.32
CA HIS A 100 3.05 8.69 1.46
C HIS A 100 4.24 9.58 1.75
N ARG A 101 3.99 10.88 1.93
CA ARG A 101 5.04 11.84 2.28
C ARG A 101 5.02 12.12 3.77
N THR A 102 6.19 12.36 4.32
CA THR A 102 6.37 12.85 5.68
C THR A 102 5.82 14.27 5.76
N VAL A 103 4.84 14.48 6.64
CA VAL A 103 4.19 15.77 6.86
C VAL A 103 4.17 16.08 8.36
N GLY A 104 4.86 17.15 8.75
CA GLY A 104 4.95 17.55 10.16
C GLY A 104 5.70 16.50 10.99
N THR A 105 5.00 15.79 11.87
CA THR A 105 5.58 14.73 12.71
C THR A 105 5.22 13.31 12.27
N ALA A 106 4.37 13.17 11.24
CA ALA A 106 3.96 11.86 10.73
C ALA A 106 4.93 11.43 9.62
N SER A 107 5.63 10.32 9.84
CA SER A 107 6.49 9.69 8.83
C SER A 107 5.66 9.08 7.70
N GLY A 108 6.11 9.20 6.46
CA GLY A 108 5.47 8.55 5.31
C GLY A 108 5.34 7.04 5.47
N SER A 109 6.36 6.38 6.01
CA SER A 109 6.37 4.93 6.28
C SER A 109 5.32 4.51 7.33
N ASP A 110 5.12 5.34 8.36
CA ASP A 110 4.10 5.07 9.37
C ASP A 110 2.69 5.27 8.80
N THR A 111 2.50 6.26 7.93
CA THR A 111 1.24 6.48 7.21
C THR A 111 0.95 5.34 6.23
N ALA A 112 1.95 4.82 5.51
CA ALA A 112 1.79 3.65 4.64
C ALA A 112 1.32 2.41 5.43
N LYS A 113 1.93 2.14 6.58
CA LYS A 113 1.52 1.05 7.49
C LYS A 113 0.15 1.28 8.10
N LEU A 114 -0.20 2.53 8.42
CA LEU A 114 -1.54 2.88 8.90
C LEU A 114 -2.58 2.61 7.82
N HIS A 115 -2.32 3.01 6.57
CA HIS A 115 -3.21 2.76 5.44
C HIS A 115 -3.40 1.26 5.22
N GLN A 116 -2.33 0.47 5.29
CA GLN A 116 -2.43 -1.00 5.25
C GLN A 116 -3.34 -1.56 6.34
N ARG A 117 -3.20 -1.13 7.59
CA ARG A 117 -4.07 -1.57 8.69
C ARG A 117 -5.52 -1.20 8.45
N MET A 118 -5.80 0.04 8.06
CA MET A 118 -7.16 0.50 7.77
C MET A 118 -7.79 -0.31 6.64
N GLN A 119 -7.07 -0.50 5.53
CA GLN A 119 -7.56 -1.33 4.43
C GLN A 119 -7.79 -2.77 4.87
N SER A 120 -6.92 -3.29 5.75
CA SER A 120 -7.07 -4.65 6.26
C SER A 120 -8.31 -4.84 7.12
N ASP A 121 -8.62 -3.85 7.96
CA ASP A 121 -9.79 -3.88 8.84
C ASP A 121 -11.11 -3.78 8.06
N ASP A 122 -11.09 -3.09 6.91
CA ASP A 122 -12.27 -2.92 6.03
C ASP A 122 -12.54 -4.13 5.11
N MET A 123 -11.59 -5.06 4.96
CA MET A 123 -11.79 -6.23 4.09
C MET A 123 -12.72 -7.28 4.74
N PRO A 124 -13.70 -7.84 4.00
CA PRO A 124 -14.71 -8.75 4.53
C PRO A 124 -14.19 -10.14 4.93
N GLY A 125 -12.88 -10.39 4.83
CA GLY A 125 -12.24 -11.62 5.25
C GLY A 125 -10.91 -11.37 5.93
N ALA A 126 -10.46 -12.35 6.72
CA ALA A 126 -9.19 -12.24 7.43
C ALA A 126 -8.04 -12.26 6.41
N LEU A 127 -7.42 -11.10 6.20
CA LEU A 127 -6.09 -11.04 5.63
C LEU A 127 -5.13 -11.82 6.55
N THR A 128 -4.28 -12.62 5.95
CA THR A 128 -3.26 -13.39 6.68
C THR A 128 -1.89 -12.79 6.41
N ASP A 129 -1.07 -12.68 7.46
CA ASP A 129 0.34 -12.35 7.30
C ASP A 129 1.03 -13.41 6.42
N GLU A 130 1.72 -12.96 5.38
CA GLU A 130 2.37 -13.84 4.40
C GLU A 130 3.91 -13.69 4.46
N PRO A 131 4.61 -14.60 5.15
CA PRO A 131 6.05 -14.49 5.33
C PRO A 131 6.81 -14.64 4.00
N GLY A 132 7.85 -13.84 3.81
CA GLY A 132 8.74 -13.94 2.65
C GLY A 132 8.27 -13.21 1.38
N ILE A 133 7.28 -12.34 1.50
CA ILE A 133 6.97 -11.29 0.50
C ILE A 133 7.63 -9.96 0.88
N GLY A 134 7.60 -9.63 2.17
CA GLY A 134 8.09 -8.38 2.77
C GLY A 134 7.55 -8.25 4.20
N ASP A 135 8.06 -7.29 4.96
CA ASP A 135 7.62 -7.07 6.35
C ASP A 135 6.15 -6.63 6.39
N GLY A 136 5.32 -7.41 7.09
CA GLY A 136 3.89 -7.11 7.25
C GLY A 136 3.06 -7.28 5.99
N ALA A 137 3.52 -8.05 4.99
CA ALA A 137 2.70 -8.38 3.83
C ALA A 137 1.44 -9.15 4.23
N MET A 138 0.30 -8.75 3.68
CA MET A 138 -1.01 -9.31 3.99
C MET A 138 -1.64 -9.89 2.73
N LEU A 139 -2.23 -11.08 2.83
CA LEU A 139 -2.83 -11.80 1.71
C LEU A 139 -4.27 -12.19 1.99
N TYR A 140 -5.14 -11.99 1.00
CA TYR A 140 -6.50 -12.47 0.98
C TYR A 140 -6.76 -13.20 -0.34
N ALA A 141 -7.47 -14.32 -0.31
CA ALA A 141 -7.78 -15.06 -1.53
C ALA A 141 -9.13 -15.77 -1.44
N LEU A 142 -9.85 -15.72 -2.56
CA LEU A 142 -11.07 -16.45 -2.85
C LEU A 142 -10.89 -17.23 -4.15
N ASP A 143 -11.91 -17.99 -4.54
CA ASP A 143 -11.90 -18.59 -5.87
C ASP A 143 -12.01 -17.49 -6.94
N GLY A 144 -11.05 -17.48 -7.87
CA GLY A 144 -11.01 -16.54 -8.97
C GLY A 144 -10.35 -15.19 -8.67
N GLN A 145 -9.96 -14.92 -7.41
CA GLN A 145 -9.34 -13.65 -7.04
C GLN A 145 -8.39 -13.79 -5.84
N SER A 146 -7.32 -13.01 -5.85
CA SER A 146 -6.45 -12.77 -4.70
C SER A 146 -6.07 -11.30 -4.61
N ASP A 147 -5.88 -10.85 -3.38
CA ASP A 147 -5.44 -9.52 -3.03
C ASP A 147 -4.22 -9.65 -2.12
N ALA A 148 -3.14 -8.96 -2.44
CA ALA A 148 -1.96 -8.83 -1.59
C ALA A 148 -1.70 -7.35 -1.31
N ILE A 149 -1.55 -7.00 -0.04
CA ILE A 149 -1.21 -5.66 0.41
C ILE A 149 0.19 -5.72 1.01
N ILE A 150 1.08 -4.88 0.51
CA ILE A 150 2.46 -4.77 0.99
C ILE A 150 2.80 -3.32 1.28
N THR A 151 3.75 -3.11 2.19
CA THR A 151 4.37 -1.80 2.38
C THR A 151 5.87 -1.91 2.13
N ALA A 152 6.45 -0.88 1.53
CA ALA A 152 7.88 -0.80 1.26
C ALA A 152 8.33 0.65 1.49
N ASP A 153 9.04 0.88 2.59
CA ASP A 153 9.35 2.23 3.09
C ASP A 153 8.05 3.05 3.20
N ASN A 154 7.97 4.17 2.48
CA ASN A 154 6.82 5.06 2.44
C ASN A 154 5.83 4.75 1.30
N LEU A 155 5.93 3.59 0.65
CA LEU A 155 4.95 3.10 -0.33
C LEU A 155 3.94 2.16 0.33
N TYR A 156 2.67 2.36 -0.04
CA TYR A 156 1.59 1.41 0.12
C TYR A 156 1.28 0.79 -1.24
N LEU A 157 1.25 -0.53 -1.34
CA LEU A 157 0.95 -1.23 -2.58
C LEU A 157 -0.16 -2.26 -2.37
N TRP A 158 -1.13 -2.27 -3.29
CA TRP A 158 -2.22 -3.24 -3.34
C TRP A 158 -2.26 -3.91 -4.69
N ILE A 159 -1.95 -5.21 -4.67
CA ILE A 159 -1.95 -6.10 -5.83
C ILE A 159 -3.26 -6.87 -5.83
N THR A 160 -3.99 -6.82 -6.93
CA THR A 160 -5.19 -7.64 -7.15
C THR A 160 -4.95 -8.51 -8.37
N TYR A 161 -5.14 -9.81 -8.23
CA TYR A 161 -5.16 -10.74 -9.35
C TYR A 161 -6.54 -11.39 -9.44
N SER A 162 -7.09 -11.47 -10.64
CA SER A 162 -8.31 -12.23 -10.90
C SER A 162 -8.20 -13.06 -12.17
N GLY A 163 -8.82 -14.24 -12.14
CA GLY A 163 -8.75 -15.19 -13.24
C GLY A 163 -10.02 -16.00 -13.40
N ARG A 164 -10.44 -16.18 -14.65
CA ARG A 164 -11.58 -17.01 -15.02
C ARG A 164 -11.27 -17.80 -16.28
N ASP A 165 -11.51 -19.09 -16.25
CA ASP A 165 -11.57 -19.95 -17.44
C ASP A 165 -13.00 -19.97 -17.96
N PHE A 166 -13.19 -20.46 -19.18
CA PHE A 166 -14.52 -20.71 -19.72
C PHE A 166 -14.69 -22.20 -19.98
N ASN A 167 -15.79 -22.75 -19.50
CA ASN A 167 -16.13 -24.16 -19.73
C ASN A 167 -16.56 -24.40 -21.20
N PRO A 168 -16.79 -25.65 -21.64
CA PRO A 168 -17.18 -25.94 -23.03
C PRO A 168 -18.51 -25.31 -23.47
N VAL A 169 -19.37 -24.88 -22.53
CA VAL A 169 -20.63 -24.17 -22.83
C VAL A 169 -20.48 -22.65 -22.77
N GLY A 170 -19.26 -22.14 -22.55
CA GLY A 170 -18.94 -20.71 -22.53
C GLY A 170 -19.23 -20.00 -21.22
N GLU A 171 -19.51 -20.72 -20.14
CA GLU A 171 -19.70 -20.10 -18.82
C GLU A 171 -18.37 -19.87 -18.11
N PRO A 172 -18.22 -18.73 -17.40
CA PRO A 172 -17.01 -18.43 -16.64
C PRO A 172 -16.90 -19.35 -15.42
N VAL A 173 -15.74 -19.97 -15.26
CA VAL A 173 -15.33 -20.76 -14.11
C VAL A 173 -14.14 -20.06 -13.47
N SER A 174 -14.27 -19.68 -12.19
CA SER A 174 -13.15 -19.10 -11.44
C SER A 174 -11.95 -20.04 -11.41
N ILE A 175 -10.73 -19.51 -11.55
CA ILE A 175 -9.53 -20.28 -11.21
C ILE A 175 -9.55 -20.65 -9.72
N SER A 176 -8.81 -21.69 -9.35
CA SER A 176 -8.77 -22.11 -7.95
C SER A 176 -8.16 -21.02 -7.05
N ARG A 177 -8.63 -20.94 -5.80
CA ARG A 177 -7.99 -20.09 -4.78
C ARG A 177 -6.48 -20.31 -4.69
N GLN A 178 -6.01 -21.56 -4.74
CA GLN A 178 -4.58 -21.89 -4.67
C GLN A 178 -3.79 -21.23 -5.80
N GLN A 179 -4.31 -21.29 -7.03
CA GLN A 179 -3.67 -20.65 -8.17
C GLN A 179 -3.66 -19.12 -8.02
N ALA A 180 -4.77 -18.51 -7.57
CA ALA A 180 -4.83 -17.07 -7.33
C ALA A 180 -3.81 -16.64 -6.24
N THR A 181 -3.75 -17.38 -5.13
CA THR A 181 -2.78 -17.18 -4.04
C THR A 181 -1.34 -17.24 -4.55
N GLU A 182 -0.97 -18.27 -5.30
CA GLU A 182 0.38 -18.44 -5.82
C GLU A 182 0.82 -17.24 -6.69
N VAL A 183 -0.05 -16.77 -7.58
CA VAL A 183 0.21 -15.61 -8.43
C VAL A 183 0.44 -14.34 -7.59
N ALA A 184 -0.41 -14.09 -6.60
CA ALA A 184 -0.26 -12.91 -5.73
C ALA A 184 1.06 -12.95 -4.95
N ILE A 185 1.42 -14.10 -4.36
CA ILE A 185 2.67 -14.28 -3.61
C ILE A 185 3.89 -14.03 -4.49
N LEU A 186 3.93 -14.66 -5.67
CA LEU A 186 5.07 -14.55 -6.58
C LEU A 186 5.22 -13.12 -7.12
N THR A 187 4.11 -12.48 -7.47
CA THR A 187 4.10 -11.10 -7.95
C THR A 187 4.54 -10.13 -6.85
N ALA A 188 3.99 -10.26 -5.64
CA ALA A 188 4.34 -9.39 -4.52
C ALA A 188 5.82 -9.54 -4.13
N ARG A 189 6.35 -10.77 -4.10
CA ARG A 189 7.78 -11.01 -3.85
C ARG A 189 8.67 -10.37 -4.91
N GLU A 190 8.30 -10.47 -6.19
CA GLU A 190 9.06 -9.80 -7.25
C GLU A 190 9.06 -8.27 -7.05
N ILE A 191 7.89 -7.68 -6.79
CA ILE A 191 7.75 -6.24 -6.57
C ILE A 191 8.65 -5.79 -5.41
N THR A 192 8.60 -6.46 -4.25
CA THR A 192 9.46 -6.13 -3.10
C THR A 192 10.94 -6.18 -3.48
N GLN A 193 11.39 -7.25 -4.15
CA GLN A 193 12.79 -7.37 -4.58
C GLN A 193 13.23 -6.30 -5.58
N ARG A 194 12.33 -5.85 -6.44
CA ARG A 194 12.61 -4.76 -7.39
C ARG A 194 12.68 -3.41 -6.67
N LEU A 195 11.74 -3.14 -5.76
CA LEU A 195 11.74 -1.94 -4.95
C LEU A 195 13.02 -1.81 -4.14
N GLU A 196 13.53 -2.90 -3.55
CA GLU A 196 14.82 -2.91 -2.83
C GLU A 196 16.01 -2.48 -3.70
N ARG A 197 15.95 -2.69 -5.02
CA ARG A 197 17.03 -2.35 -5.97
C ARG A 197 16.90 -0.95 -6.54
N LEU A 198 15.77 -0.27 -6.36
CA LEU A 198 15.62 1.10 -6.81
C LEU A 198 16.57 2.02 -6.02
N PRO A 199 17.18 3.01 -6.69
CA PRO A 199 18.06 3.97 -6.04
C PRO A 199 17.33 4.68 -4.90
N ARG A 200 18.09 5.04 -3.86
CA ARG A 200 17.64 5.90 -2.77
C ARG A 200 17.75 7.36 -3.17
#